data_AF-A0A135VD61-F1
#
_entry.id   AF-A0A135VD61-F1
#
_cell.length_a   1.000
_cell.length_b   1.000
_cell.length_c   1.000
_cell.angle_alpha   90.00
_cell.angle_beta   90.00
_cell.angle_gamma   90.00
#
_symmetry.space_group_name_H-M   'P 1'
#
loop_
_entity.id
_entity.type
_entity.pdbx_description
1 polymer ?
#
loop_
_entity_poly.entity_id
_entity_poly.type
_entity_poly.pdbx_seq_one_letter_code
_entity_poly.pdbx_strand_id
1 'polypeptide(L)'
;MNARIDEIKWSILRLLEEDKTKGFPRRVIEQKLIPKYELKDVKKAIFMLLDEFVIDLVVDYPSDDSELDFGHPIWFVKILTEEERQDLRELSHLDLRLLQILRETDDDVFPGEVAADKVKAILLAEGFNEDDIEWAGIKNKVTKLWSTMDGKQTLCFILIPEYEKTEEYKREREKAANHATEKEIRDMELDGL
;
A
#
# COMPACT_ATOMS: atom_id res chain seq x y z
N MET A 1 21.16 -23.63 -0.49
CA MET A 1 20.42 -22.55 0.18
C MET A 1 19.42 -21.88 -0.76
N ASN A 2 19.79 -21.57 -2.02
CA ASN A 2 18.87 -20.95 -3.00
C ASN A 2 17.65 -21.83 -3.35
N ALA A 3 17.83 -23.14 -3.57
CA ALA A 3 16.73 -24.04 -3.94
C ALA A 3 15.52 -24.02 -2.96
N ARG A 4 15.77 -23.88 -1.65
CA ARG A 4 14.71 -23.79 -0.64
C ARG A 4 13.89 -22.49 -0.76
N ILE A 5 14.55 -21.36 -1.03
CA ILE A 5 13.86 -20.08 -1.22
C ILE A 5 13.06 -20.10 -2.51
N ASP A 6 13.60 -20.68 -3.59
CA ASP A 6 12.89 -20.81 -4.85
C ASP A 6 11.61 -21.65 -4.70
N GLU A 7 11.64 -22.75 -3.93
CA GLU A 7 10.45 -23.54 -3.59
C GLU A 7 9.39 -22.72 -2.82
N ILE A 8 9.81 -21.86 -1.90
CA ILE A 8 8.90 -20.96 -1.15
C ILE A 8 8.28 -19.95 -2.10
N LYS A 9 9.07 -19.32 -2.98
CA LYS A 9 8.57 -18.40 -4.01
C LYS A 9 7.51 -19.06 -4.89
N TRP A 10 7.79 -20.27 -5.40
CA TRP A 10 6.81 -21.03 -6.19
C TRP A 10 5.54 -21.34 -5.40
N SER A 11 5.66 -21.66 -4.12
CA SER A 11 4.50 -21.90 -3.24
C SER A 11 3.64 -20.65 -3.07
N ILE A 12 4.27 -19.47 -2.91
CA ILE A 12 3.58 -18.17 -2.84
C ILE A 12 2.84 -17.90 -4.16
N LEU A 13 3.53 -17.99 -5.30
CA LEU A 13 2.93 -17.72 -6.61
C LEU A 13 1.73 -18.64 -6.89
N ARG A 14 1.82 -19.91 -6.53
CA ARG A 14 0.71 -20.85 -6.67
C ARG A 14 -0.51 -20.46 -5.82
N LEU A 15 -0.30 -19.99 -4.58
CA LEU A 15 -1.41 -19.50 -3.74
C LEU A 15 -2.08 -18.27 -4.37
N LEU A 16 -1.31 -17.40 -5.01
CA LEU A 16 -1.82 -16.19 -5.67
C LEU A 16 -2.56 -16.50 -6.98
N GLU A 17 -2.20 -17.56 -7.70
CA GLU A 17 -2.90 -17.99 -8.91
C GLU A 17 -4.34 -18.49 -8.64
N GLU A 18 -4.61 -18.93 -7.41
CA GLU A 18 -5.94 -19.37 -6.97
C GLU A 18 -6.92 -18.19 -6.79
N ASP A 19 -6.43 -16.96 -6.58
CA ASP A 19 -7.25 -15.76 -6.39
C ASP A 19 -6.72 -14.58 -7.23
N LYS A 20 -7.24 -14.48 -8.46
CA LYS A 20 -6.67 -13.60 -9.50
C LYS A 20 -7.09 -12.14 -9.42
N THR A 21 -8.06 -11.76 -8.59
CA THR A 21 -8.76 -10.47 -8.78
C THR A 21 -8.38 -9.39 -7.78
N LYS A 22 -8.03 -9.73 -6.54
CA LYS A 22 -7.78 -8.73 -5.47
C LYS A 22 -6.45 -8.88 -4.74
N GLY A 23 -5.66 -9.89 -5.11
CA GLY A 23 -4.52 -10.31 -4.30
C GLY A 23 -4.96 -11.11 -3.09
N PHE A 24 -4.00 -11.68 -2.38
CA PHE A 24 -4.25 -12.60 -1.29
C PHE A 24 -3.68 -12.03 0.01
N PRO A 25 -4.42 -12.06 1.14
CA PRO A 25 -3.96 -11.48 2.39
C PRO A 25 -2.59 -12.05 2.82
N ARG A 26 -1.62 -11.16 3.08
CA ARG A 26 -0.23 -11.55 3.43
C ARG A 26 -0.20 -12.51 4.62
N ARG A 27 -0.95 -12.20 5.68
CA ARG A 27 -1.04 -13.02 6.89
C ARG A 27 -1.54 -14.44 6.59
N VAL A 28 -2.46 -14.60 5.64
CA VAL A 28 -2.99 -15.93 5.27
C VAL A 28 -1.95 -16.71 4.45
N ILE A 29 -1.17 -16.06 3.58
CA ILE A 29 -0.01 -16.69 2.92
C ILE A 29 0.98 -17.19 3.95
N GLU A 30 1.37 -16.33 4.89
CA GLU A 30 2.31 -16.67 5.96
C GLU A 30 1.79 -17.88 6.77
N GLN A 31 0.53 -17.86 7.22
CA GLN A 31 -0.09 -18.97 7.95
C GLN A 31 -0.14 -20.29 7.17
N LYS A 32 -0.45 -20.25 5.86
CA LYS A 32 -0.48 -21.47 5.03
C LYS A 32 0.91 -22.08 4.81
N LEU A 33 1.97 -21.26 4.87
CA LEU A 33 3.34 -21.67 4.56
C LEU A 33 4.18 -22.02 5.81
N ILE A 34 3.89 -21.45 6.97
CA ILE A 34 4.58 -21.73 8.25
C ILE A 34 4.65 -23.23 8.61
N PRO A 35 3.64 -24.08 8.33
CA PRO A 35 3.73 -25.52 8.61
C PRO A 35 4.88 -26.23 7.87
N LYS A 36 5.43 -25.63 6.82
CA LYS A 36 6.50 -26.20 5.97
C LYS A 36 7.80 -25.39 5.99
N TYR A 37 7.71 -24.09 6.28
CA TYR A 37 8.81 -23.16 6.14
C TYR A 37 8.90 -22.22 7.34
N GLU A 38 10.09 -21.73 7.65
CA GLU A 38 10.26 -20.71 8.70
C GLU A 38 9.67 -19.38 8.25
N LEU A 39 8.97 -18.67 9.15
CA LEU A 39 8.37 -17.37 8.83
C LEU A 39 9.39 -16.36 8.26
N LYS A 40 10.63 -16.38 8.77
CA LYS A 40 11.71 -15.52 8.25
C LYS A 40 12.03 -15.82 6.79
N ASP A 41 12.05 -17.09 6.39
CA ASP A 41 12.29 -17.49 5.00
C ASP A 41 11.10 -17.14 4.10
N VAL A 42 9.87 -17.23 4.62
CA VAL A 42 8.65 -16.79 3.90
C VAL A 42 8.67 -15.28 3.66
N LYS A 43 8.90 -14.47 4.71
CA LYS A 43 9.04 -13.00 4.57
C LYS A 43 10.16 -12.66 3.57
N LYS A 44 11.32 -13.34 3.65
CA LYS A 44 12.42 -13.15 2.71
C LYS A 44 12.02 -13.48 1.26
N ALA A 45 11.29 -14.57 1.03
CA ALA A 45 10.84 -14.94 -0.32
C ALA A 45 9.86 -13.89 -0.90
N ILE A 46 8.96 -13.34 -0.07
CA ILE A 46 8.07 -12.23 -0.46
C ILE A 46 8.90 -11.02 -0.87
N PHE A 47 9.87 -10.59 -0.06
CA PHE A 47 10.74 -9.45 -0.41
C PHE A 47 11.52 -9.67 -1.70
N MET A 48 12.06 -10.87 -1.93
CA MET A 48 12.74 -11.16 -3.20
C MET A 48 11.80 -11.10 -4.41
N LEU A 49 10.55 -11.54 -4.27
CA LEU A 49 9.56 -11.42 -5.35
C LEU A 49 9.12 -9.97 -5.60
N LEU A 50 9.12 -9.12 -4.56
CA LEU A 50 8.89 -7.68 -4.69
C LEU A 50 10.05 -7.01 -5.46
N ASP A 51 11.29 -7.32 -5.09
CA ASP A 51 12.49 -6.79 -5.76
C ASP A 51 12.61 -7.24 -7.22
N GLU A 52 12.10 -8.43 -7.53
CA GLU A 52 12.04 -8.99 -8.89
C GLU A 52 10.85 -8.44 -9.71
N PHE A 53 10.03 -7.56 -9.14
CA PHE A 53 8.79 -7.04 -9.73
C PHE A 53 7.85 -8.15 -10.19
N VAL A 54 7.76 -9.25 -9.44
CA VAL A 54 6.82 -10.35 -9.75
C VAL A 54 5.49 -10.13 -9.06
N ILE A 55 5.55 -9.65 -7.82
CA ILE A 55 4.40 -9.33 -6.98
C ILE A 55 4.46 -7.88 -6.50
N ASP A 56 3.33 -7.38 -6.01
CA ASP A 56 3.22 -6.16 -5.23
C ASP A 56 2.72 -6.50 -3.82
N LEU A 57 3.06 -5.65 -2.86
CA LEU A 57 2.46 -5.60 -1.54
C LEU A 57 1.59 -4.35 -1.49
N VAL A 58 0.27 -4.57 -1.49
CA VAL A 58 -0.74 -3.52 -1.56
C VAL A 58 -1.59 -3.52 -0.29
N VAL A 59 -2.16 -2.36 -0.01
CA VAL A 59 -3.09 -2.17 1.09
C VAL A 59 -4.50 -2.20 0.50
N ASP A 60 -5.43 -2.93 1.10
CA ASP A 60 -6.85 -2.89 0.69
C ASP A 60 -7.76 -3.34 1.84
N TYR A 61 -9.06 -3.16 1.64
CA TYR A 61 -10.07 -3.62 2.59
C TYR A 61 -10.43 -5.09 2.33
N PRO A 62 -10.49 -5.95 3.38
CA PRO A 62 -10.99 -7.30 3.24
C PRO A 62 -12.43 -7.30 2.71
N SER A 63 -12.75 -8.25 1.81
CA SER A 63 -14.11 -8.43 1.29
C SER A 63 -15.03 -9.03 2.35
N ASP A 64 -16.33 -8.66 2.35
CA ASP A 64 -17.36 -9.10 3.31
C ASP A 64 -17.40 -10.61 3.58
N ASP A 65 -16.96 -11.43 2.61
CA ASP A 65 -16.91 -12.89 2.71
C ASP A 65 -15.63 -13.45 3.38
N SER A 66 -14.68 -12.60 3.77
CA SER A 66 -13.45 -13.02 4.44
C SER A 66 -13.66 -13.05 5.96
N GLU A 67 -13.15 -14.08 6.66
CA GLU A 67 -13.17 -14.14 8.13
C GLU A 67 -12.19 -13.14 8.80
N LEU A 68 -11.86 -12.05 8.09
CA LEU A 68 -10.88 -11.05 8.50
C LEU A 68 -11.58 -9.82 9.10
N ASP A 69 -10.84 -9.03 9.87
CA ASP A 69 -11.38 -7.87 10.56
C ASP A 69 -11.89 -6.81 9.56
N PHE A 70 -13.16 -6.45 9.70
CA PHE A 70 -13.85 -5.51 8.82
C PHE A 70 -13.78 -4.09 9.39
N GLY A 71 -13.18 -3.17 8.63
CA GLY A 71 -13.16 -1.75 8.97
C GLY A 71 -11.78 -1.10 8.92
N HIS A 72 -10.73 -1.90 8.79
CA HIS A 72 -9.36 -1.41 8.62
C HIS A 72 -8.71 -2.07 7.40
N PRO A 73 -7.88 -1.33 6.65
CA PRO A 73 -7.18 -1.92 5.54
C PRO A 73 -6.08 -2.88 6.06
N ILE A 74 -5.75 -3.89 5.27
CA ILE A 74 -4.72 -4.90 5.59
C ILE A 74 -3.76 -5.09 4.42
N TRP A 75 -2.66 -5.79 4.67
CA TRP A 75 -1.70 -6.16 3.64
C TRP A 75 -2.18 -7.31 2.75
N PHE A 76 -2.20 -7.08 1.45
CA PHE A 76 -2.40 -8.06 0.40
C PHE A 76 -1.15 -8.22 -0.46
N VAL A 77 -0.92 -9.45 -0.92
CA VAL A 77 0.09 -9.77 -1.93
C VAL A 77 -0.62 -9.98 -3.25
N LYS A 78 -0.20 -9.27 -4.30
CA LYS A 78 -0.83 -9.30 -5.62
C LYS A 78 0.19 -9.70 -6.68
N ILE A 79 -0.17 -10.56 -7.64
CA ILE A 79 0.67 -10.77 -8.83
C ILE A 79 0.57 -9.52 -9.71
N LEU A 80 1.71 -8.96 -10.09
CA LEU A 80 1.76 -7.83 -11.00
C LEU A 80 1.47 -8.29 -12.44
N THR A 81 0.59 -7.56 -13.11
CA THR A 81 0.44 -7.59 -14.58
C THR A 81 1.67 -6.98 -15.26
N GLU A 82 1.88 -7.25 -16.55
CA GLU A 82 3.05 -6.70 -17.26
C GLU A 82 3.05 -5.16 -17.30
N GLU A 83 1.88 -4.53 -17.40
CA GLU A 83 1.74 -3.07 -17.31
C GLU A 83 2.18 -2.54 -15.95
N GLU A 84 1.69 -3.12 -14.85
CA GLU A 84 2.09 -2.69 -13.51
C GLU A 84 3.58 -2.94 -13.22
N ARG A 85 4.18 -3.99 -13.82
CA ARG A 85 5.63 -4.23 -13.75
C ARG A 85 6.41 -3.13 -14.44
N GLN A 86 5.95 -2.72 -15.62
CA GLN A 86 6.59 -1.65 -16.37
C GLN A 86 6.49 -0.33 -15.62
N ASP A 87 5.31 0.01 -15.09
CA ASP A 87 5.10 1.21 -14.26
C ASP A 87 6.06 1.25 -13.07
N LEU A 88 6.26 0.13 -12.37
CA LEU A 88 7.18 0.05 -11.24
C LEU A 88 8.66 0.17 -11.65
N ARG A 89 9.03 -0.34 -12.82
CA ARG A 89 10.40 -0.23 -13.36
C ARG A 89 10.74 1.17 -13.85
N GLU A 90 9.73 1.95 -14.23
CA GLU A 90 9.88 3.33 -14.68
C GLU A 90 9.94 4.35 -13.53
N LEU A 91 9.66 3.91 -12.29
CA LEU A 91 9.80 4.77 -11.12
C LEU A 91 11.23 5.30 -10.95
N SER A 92 11.32 6.55 -10.49
CA SER A 92 12.61 7.10 -10.08
C SER A 92 13.19 6.30 -8.91
N HIS A 93 14.51 6.37 -8.74
CA HIS A 93 15.16 5.70 -7.61
C HIS A 93 14.60 6.17 -6.24
N LEU A 94 14.27 7.45 -6.13
CA LEU A 94 13.64 8.04 -4.96
C LEU A 94 12.24 7.46 -4.71
N ASP A 95 11.41 7.40 -5.75
CA ASP A 95 10.05 6.86 -5.64
C ASP A 95 10.04 5.38 -5.32
N LEU A 96 10.92 4.60 -5.96
CA LEU A 96 11.05 3.18 -5.66
C LEU A 96 11.49 2.98 -4.20
N ARG A 97 12.40 3.81 -3.69
CA ARG A 97 12.84 3.70 -2.30
C ARG A 97 11.75 4.13 -1.32
N LEU A 98 11.02 5.20 -1.61
CA LEU A 98 9.85 5.61 -0.85
C LEU A 98 8.84 4.45 -0.75
N LEU A 99 8.54 3.79 -1.87
CA LEU A 99 7.64 2.65 -1.92
C LEU A 99 8.13 1.47 -1.08
N GLN A 100 9.43 1.17 -1.11
CA GLN A 100 10.03 0.14 -0.28
C GLN A 100 9.89 0.45 1.21
N ILE A 101 10.17 1.68 1.64
CA ILE A 101 10.02 2.12 3.05
C ILE A 101 8.60 1.85 3.55
N LEU A 102 7.57 2.18 2.75
CA LEU A 102 6.18 1.94 3.12
C LEU A 102 5.85 0.44 3.23
N ARG A 103 6.35 -0.38 2.29
CA ARG A 103 6.14 -1.84 2.27
C ARG A 103 6.91 -2.59 3.37
N GLU A 104 7.96 -2.00 3.93
CA GLU A 104 8.75 -2.55 5.03
C GLU A 104 8.06 -2.39 6.40
N THR A 105 6.94 -1.67 6.48
CA THR A 105 6.19 -1.53 7.74
C THR A 105 5.55 -2.86 8.16
N ASP A 106 5.75 -3.24 9.43
CA ASP A 106 5.11 -4.40 10.08
C ASP A 106 3.96 -3.93 10.98
N ASP A 107 3.44 -2.71 10.76
CA ASP A 107 2.30 -2.16 11.49
C ASP A 107 1.00 -2.76 10.91
N ASP A 108 0.30 -3.51 11.75
CA ASP A 108 -0.96 -4.16 11.39
C ASP A 108 -2.19 -3.25 11.58
N VAL A 109 -2.03 -2.12 12.29
CA VAL A 109 -3.10 -1.14 12.51
C VAL A 109 -3.14 -0.12 11.38
N PHE A 110 -1.96 0.33 10.95
CA PHE A 110 -1.79 1.31 9.86
C PHE A 110 -0.82 0.78 8.79
N PRO A 111 -1.21 -0.28 8.04
CA PRO A 111 -0.33 -0.88 7.06
C PRO A 111 -0.01 0.11 5.94
N GLY A 112 1.27 0.23 5.60
CA GLY A 112 1.73 1.10 4.51
C GLY A 112 1.72 2.58 4.86
N GLU A 113 1.63 2.93 6.14
CA GLU A 113 1.67 4.30 6.66
C GLU A 113 2.98 4.56 7.41
N VAL A 114 3.67 5.65 7.06
CA VAL A 114 4.88 6.09 7.76
C VAL A 114 4.87 7.61 7.89
N ALA A 115 5.18 8.10 9.10
CA ALA A 115 5.36 9.52 9.36
C ALA A 115 6.38 10.15 8.38
N ALA A 116 6.05 11.33 7.85
CA ALA A 116 6.83 11.97 6.78
C ALA A 116 8.23 12.37 7.23
N ASP A 117 8.39 12.74 8.49
CA ASP A 117 9.69 13.04 9.11
C ASP A 117 10.60 11.79 9.17
N LYS A 118 10.04 10.62 9.50
CA LYS A 118 10.75 9.34 9.51
C LYS A 118 11.18 8.93 8.10
N VAL A 119 10.29 9.03 7.11
CA VAL A 119 10.63 8.78 5.71
C VAL A 119 11.76 9.71 5.26
N LYS A 120 11.63 11.02 5.54
CA LYS A 120 12.63 12.03 5.22
C LYS A 120 13.99 11.72 5.84
N ALA A 121 14.01 11.33 7.12
CA ALA A 121 15.25 10.98 7.82
C ALA A 121 15.95 9.77 7.18
N ILE A 122 15.20 8.73 6.78
CA ILE A 122 15.76 7.55 6.11
C ILE A 122 16.36 7.94 4.75
N LEU A 123 15.61 8.66 3.91
CA LEU A 123 16.05 9.04 2.57
C LEU A 123 17.25 10.00 2.60
N LEU A 124 17.28 10.97 3.52
CA LEU A 124 18.45 11.84 3.70
C LEU A 124 19.70 11.04 4.12
N ALA A 125 19.55 10.06 5.01
CA ALA A 125 20.67 9.21 5.43
C ALA A 125 21.21 8.33 4.30
N GLU A 126 20.38 8.01 3.30
CA GLU A 126 20.76 7.27 2.09
C GLU A 126 21.33 8.18 0.99
N GLY A 127 21.37 9.50 1.21
CA GLY A 127 22.01 10.48 0.32
C GLY A 127 21.08 11.15 -0.70
N PHE A 128 19.77 11.01 -0.56
CA PHE A 128 18.80 11.74 -1.38
C PHE A 128 18.75 13.23 -1.02
N ASN A 129 18.37 14.08 -1.98
CA ASN A 129 18.25 15.52 -1.79
C ASN A 129 16.97 15.87 -1.01
N GLU A 130 17.06 16.84 -0.09
CA GLU A 130 15.94 17.31 0.72
C GLU A 130 14.77 17.86 -0.12
N ASP A 131 15.07 18.66 -1.14
CA ASP A 131 14.07 19.28 -2.01
C ASP A 131 13.29 18.20 -2.77
N ASP A 132 13.99 17.18 -3.29
CA ASP A 132 13.35 16.07 -4.02
C ASP A 132 12.43 15.24 -3.11
N ILE A 133 12.81 15.03 -1.85
CA ILE A 133 12.01 14.28 -0.86
C ILE A 133 10.70 15.01 -0.54
N GLU A 134 10.72 16.34 -0.44
CA GLU A 134 9.53 17.13 -0.13
C GLU A 134 8.43 16.95 -1.17
N TRP A 135 8.81 16.74 -2.43
CA TRP A 135 7.89 16.52 -3.55
C TRP A 135 7.69 15.06 -3.93
N ALA A 136 8.35 14.13 -3.22
CA ALA A 136 8.22 12.70 -3.50
C ALA A 136 6.76 12.23 -3.36
N GLY A 137 6.34 11.40 -4.31
CA GLY A 137 4.99 10.90 -4.40
C GLY A 137 4.78 10.06 -5.65
N ILE A 138 4.00 9.00 -5.53
CA ILE A 138 3.76 8.05 -6.62
C ILE A 138 2.30 8.14 -7.01
N LYS A 139 2.03 8.70 -8.19
CA LYS A 139 0.66 8.89 -8.68
C LYS A 139 -0.13 7.58 -8.56
N ASN A 140 -1.32 7.66 -7.98
CA ASN A 140 -2.23 6.53 -7.75
C ASN A 140 -1.66 5.37 -6.91
N LYS A 141 -0.52 5.53 -6.22
CA LYS A 141 0.04 4.52 -5.30
C LYS A 141 0.38 5.07 -3.93
N VAL A 142 0.97 6.26 -3.85
CA VAL A 142 1.40 6.89 -2.58
C VAL A 142 0.85 8.30 -2.51
N THR A 143 0.29 8.67 -1.37
CA THR A 143 -0.17 10.04 -1.08
C THR A 143 0.33 10.51 0.29
N LYS A 144 0.15 11.80 0.57
CA LYS A 144 0.40 12.40 1.89
C LYS A 144 -0.92 12.80 2.52
N LEU A 145 -1.13 12.44 3.79
CA LEU A 145 -2.28 12.92 4.55
C LEU A 145 -1.96 13.08 6.03
N TRP A 146 -2.73 13.92 6.71
CA TRP A 146 -2.66 14.05 8.15
C TRP A 146 -3.41 12.88 8.80
N SER A 147 -2.68 12.09 9.60
CA SER A 147 -3.19 10.96 10.35
C SER A 147 -2.97 11.16 11.85
N THR A 148 -3.58 10.33 12.68
CA THR A 148 -3.38 10.36 14.14
C THR A 148 -2.47 9.21 14.55
N MET A 149 -1.18 9.50 14.72
CA MET A 149 -0.19 8.56 15.27
C MET A 149 0.10 8.94 16.72
N ASP A 150 0.05 7.97 17.64
CA ASP A 150 0.30 8.17 19.08
C ASP A 150 -0.52 9.34 19.70
N GLY A 151 -1.75 9.52 19.24
CA GLY A 151 -2.65 10.58 19.70
C GLY A 151 -2.31 11.99 19.20
N LYS A 152 -1.42 12.11 18.21
CA LYS A 152 -1.01 13.38 17.60
C LYS A 152 -1.27 13.39 16.10
N GLN A 153 -1.73 14.55 15.61
CA GLN A 153 -1.83 14.82 14.18
C GLN A 153 -0.42 14.86 13.58
N THR A 154 -0.15 13.92 12.69
CA THR A 154 1.15 13.71 12.05
C THR A 154 0.95 13.60 10.55
N LEU A 155 1.76 14.30 9.76
CA LEU A 155 1.75 14.16 8.31
C LEU A 155 2.42 12.82 7.97
N CYS A 156 1.72 11.96 7.26
CA CYS A 156 2.21 10.63 6.89
C CYS A 156 2.24 10.46 5.37
N PHE A 157 3.20 9.68 4.88
CA PHE A 157 3.08 9.02 3.59
C PHE A 157 2.27 7.75 3.77
N ILE A 158 1.32 7.51 2.88
CA ILE A 158 0.48 6.32 2.91
C ILE A 158 0.40 5.66 1.53
N LEU A 159 0.28 4.33 1.53
CA LEU A 159 -0.19 3.60 0.36
C LEU A 159 -1.69 3.82 0.18
N ILE A 160 -2.08 4.24 -1.01
CA ILE A 160 -3.49 4.37 -1.38
C ILE A 160 -4.09 2.95 -1.46
N PRO A 161 -5.21 2.66 -0.77
CA PRO A 161 -5.88 1.36 -0.91
C PRO A 161 -6.29 1.05 -2.34
N GLU A 162 -6.27 -0.22 -2.76
CA GLU A 162 -6.61 -0.60 -4.15
C GLU A 162 -8.05 -0.21 -4.52
N TYR A 163 -9.02 -0.39 -3.62
CA TYR A 163 -10.40 0.04 -3.86
C TYR A 163 -10.51 1.54 -4.18
N GLU A 164 -9.70 2.38 -3.54
CA GLU A 164 -9.72 3.84 -3.73
C GLU A 164 -9.14 4.27 -5.09
N LYS A 165 -8.46 3.38 -5.80
CA LYS A 165 -7.91 3.64 -7.15
C LYS A 165 -8.95 3.42 -8.24
N THR A 166 -10.06 2.76 -7.92
CA THR A 166 -11.12 2.43 -8.88
C THR A 166 -11.88 3.68 -9.34
N GLU A 167 -12.39 3.64 -10.57
CA GLU A 167 -13.23 4.72 -11.11
C GLU A 167 -14.57 4.86 -10.37
N GLU A 168 -15.06 3.77 -9.79
CA GLU A 168 -16.27 3.78 -8.96
C GLU A 168 -16.06 4.67 -7.74
N TYR A 169 -15.02 4.40 -6.94
CA TYR A 169 -14.69 5.21 -5.77
C TYR A 169 -14.45 6.68 -6.12
N LYS A 170 -13.72 6.96 -7.22
CA LYS A 170 -13.45 8.34 -7.66
C LYS A 170 -14.75 9.08 -8.01
N ARG A 171 -15.69 8.43 -8.69
CA ARG A 171 -17.00 9.02 -9.02
C ARG A 171 -17.84 9.27 -7.77
N GLU A 172 -17.81 8.37 -6.80
CA GLU A 172 -18.53 8.55 -5.54
C GLU A 172 -17.95 9.71 -4.72
N ARG A 173 -16.63 9.81 -4.63
CA ARG A 173 -15.90 10.95 -4.06
C ARG A 173 -16.29 12.27 -4.72
N GLU A 174 -16.32 12.32 -6.05
CA GLU A 174 -16.66 13.52 -6.81
C GLU A 174 -18.12 13.95 -6.55
N LYS A 175 -19.07 13.00 -6.54
CA LYS A 175 -20.46 13.28 -6.19
C LYS A 175 -20.60 13.84 -4.78
N ALA A 176 -19.89 13.26 -3.81
CA ALA A 176 -19.92 13.73 -2.42
C ALA A 176 -19.33 15.14 -2.28
N ALA A 177 -18.22 15.44 -2.97
CA ALA A 177 -17.60 16.77 -2.97
C ALA A 177 -18.50 17.83 -3.60
N ASN A 178 -19.16 17.50 -4.73
CA ASN A 178 -20.12 18.40 -5.38
C ASN A 178 -21.31 18.67 -4.46
N HIS A 179 -21.86 17.64 -3.81
CA HIS A 179 -22.95 17.82 -2.84
C HIS A 179 -22.55 18.67 -1.63
N ALA A 180 -21.33 18.52 -1.11
CA ALA A 180 -20.82 19.34 -0.02
C ALA A 180 -20.68 20.81 -0.44
N THR A 181 -20.14 21.05 -1.64
CA THR A 181 -19.98 22.39 -2.20
C THR A 181 -21.33 23.08 -2.43
N GLU A 182 -22.30 22.35 -2.99
CA GLU A 182 -23.68 22.85 -3.17
C GLU A 182 -24.35 23.20 -1.83
N LYS A 183 -24.09 22.41 -0.78
CA LYS A 183 -24.60 22.67 0.56
C LYS A 183 -23.97 23.94 1.16
N GLU A 184 -22.65 24.10 1.06
CA GLU A 184 -21.94 25.29 1.54
C GLU A 184 -22.42 26.56 0.82
N ILE A 185 -22.58 26.52 -0.50
CA ILE A 185 -23.12 27.64 -1.28
C ILE A 185 -24.52 28.02 -0.78
N ARG A 186 -25.38 27.02 -0.56
CA ARG A 186 -26.75 27.25 -0.06
C ARG A 186 -26.76 27.83 1.35
N ASP A 187 -25.89 27.35 2.24
CA ASP A 187 -25.79 27.85 3.60
C ASP A 187 -25.26 29.29 3.62
N MET A 188 -24.30 29.63 2.75
CA MET A 188 -23.83 31.01 2.55
C MET A 188 -24.90 31.96 1.98
N GLU A 189 -25.75 31.47 1.06
CA GLU A 189 -26.88 32.24 0.52
C GLU A 189 -27.97 32.48 1.58
N LEU A 190 -28.14 31.58 2.55
CA LEU A 190 -29.10 31.69 3.64
C LEU A 190 -28.61 32.59 4.78
N ASP A 191 -27.31 32.59 5.10
CA ASP A 191 -26.71 33.46 6.12
C ASP A 191 -26.51 34.91 5.65
N GLY A 192 -26.64 35.16 4.34
CA GLY A 192 -26.59 36.49 3.72
C GLY A 192 -27.93 37.23 3.63
N LEU A 193 -29.03 36.62 4.10
CA LEU A 193 -30.40 37.16 4.16
C LEU A 193 -30.80 37.55 5.59
#